data_AF-Q7P7U3-F1
#
_entry.id   AF-Q7P7U3-F1
#
_cell.length_a   1.000
_cell.length_b   1.000
_cell.length_c   1.000
_cell.angle_alpha   90.00
_cell.angle_beta   90.00
_cell.angle_gamma   90.00
#
_symmetry.space_group_name_H-M   'P 1'
#
loop_
_entity.id
_entity.type
_entity.pdbx_description
1 polymer ?
#
loop_
_entity_poly.entity_id
_entity_poly.type
_entity_poly.pdbx_seq_one_letter_code
_entity_poly.pdbx_strand_id
1 'polypeptide(L)'
;MPYKKYSSSNDKNSADEIKEFKKLISSLHKNGIEVILDVVYNHTAEGGSGGKVYNFKAMDENTFYIKNKNNIFVNFSGCGNTLNCNHKVVKDMIIQSLLYWYLETGVDGFRFDLASVLGRDSNGQWAKHSLLHELIEHPILSHAKLIAESWDLGGYFVGAMPSGWSEWNGAYRDTVRQFIRGDFNQVPELIKRIFGTVDIFHANKNGYQSSINFICCHDGFTMWDLVSYNLKHNLLNGENNQDGENNNHSYNHGEEGLTENPQILSLRKQQIKNMLLILYISQGIPMLLMGDEMGRTQLGNNNAYCQDNPTTWVDWDRKKDFEDVFLFTKNMINLRKSYSVFKKETPLIEGEEVILHGIKLYQPDLSYHSLSIAFQLKDIETDTDFYIAFNSYSEQLCLELPILENSLVSSN
;
A
#
# COMPACT_ATOMS: atom_id res chain seq x y z
N MET A 1 -25.36 -0.18 -0.27
CA MET A 1 -25.60 1.27 -0.42
C MET A 1 -24.40 2.02 0.13
N PRO A 2 -23.98 3.14 -0.49
CA PRO A 2 -22.94 4.01 0.06
C PRO A 2 -23.30 4.54 1.46
N TYR A 3 -22.29 4.95 2.23
CA TYR A 3 -22.52 5.44 3.58
C TYR A 3 -23.17 6.84 3.57
N LYS A 4 -24.33 6.97 4.23
CA LYS A 4 -25.14 8.19 4.18
C LYS A 4 -24.42 9.46 4.62
N LYS A 5 -23.48 9.36 5.58
CA LYS A 5 -22.74 10.54 6.07
C LYS A 5 -21.90 11.25 5.00
N TYR A 6 -21.57 10.56 3.91
CA TYR A 6 -20.82 11.15 2.80
C TYR A 6 -21.72 11.74 1.70
N SER A 7 -23.04 11.63 1.86
CA SER A 7 -23.97 12.31 0.96
C SER A 7 -24.10 13.79 1.33
N SER A 8 -24.27 14.64 0.32
CA SER A 8 -24.58 16.06 0.56
C SER A 8 -26.01 16.26 1.07
N SER A 9 -26.89 15.27 0.86
CA SER A 9 -28.27 15.27 1.32
C SER A 9 -28.38 14.75 2.76
N ASN A 10 -28.96 15.57 3.63
CA ASN A 10 -29.26 15.20 5.02
C ASN A 10 -30.57 14.42 5.17
N ASP A 11 -31.33 14.21 4.09
CA ASP A 11 -32.58 13.44 4.15
C ASP A 11 -32.28 11.94 4.27
N LYS A 12 -32.56 11.37 5.45
CA LYS A 12 -32.34 9.95 5.74
C LYS A 12 -33.21 9.01 4.90
N ASN A 13 -34.31 9.49 4.32
CA ASN A 13 -35.24 8.70 3.52
C ASN A 13 -34.99 8.83 2.01
N SER A 14 -34.00 9.61 1.59
CA SER A 14 -33.62 9.73 0.18
C SER A 14 -32.59 8.67 -0.21
N ALA A 15 -32.51 8.40 -1.52
CA ALA A 15 -31.46 7.58 -2.15
C ALA A 15 -30.42 8.47 -2.86
N ASP A 16 -30.13 9.64 -2.30
CA ASP A 16 -29.22 10.59 -2.93
C ASP A 16 -27.77 10.10 -2.89
N GLU A 17 -27.38 9.34 -1.87
CA GLU A 17 -26.02 8.80 -1.73
C GLU A 17 -25.61 7.95 -2.93
N ILE A 18 -26.51 7.13 -3.47
CA ILE A 18 -26.21 6.31 -4.65
C ILE A 18 -26.18 7.16 -5.93
N LYS A 19 -27.03 8.17 -6.05
CA LYS A 19 -27.03 9.08 -7.21
C LYS A 19 -25.77 9.94 -7.25
N GLU A 20 -25.38 10.50 -6.10
CA GLU A 20 -24.17 11.29 -5.93
C GLU A 20 -22.93 10.44 -6.18
N PHE A 21 -22.90 9.21 -5.66
CA PHE A 21 -21.80 8.28 -5.90
C PHE A 21 -21.66 7.94 -7.39
N LYS A 22 -22.75 7.57 -8.09
CA LYS A 22 -22.70 7.32 -9.54
C LYS A 22 -22.24 8.56 -10.33
N LYS A 23 -22.62 9.77 -9.89
CA LYS A 23 -22.16 11.03 -10.49
C LYS A 23 -20.66 11.26 -10.25
N LEU A 24 -20.15 10.92 -9.07
CA LEU A 24 -18.73 10.95 -8.75
C LEU A 24 -17.95 10.01 -9.68
N ILE A 25 -18.33 8.73 -9.76
CA ILE A 25 -17.71 7.74 -10.65
C ILE A 25 -17.70 8.23 -12.09
N SER A 26 -18.86 8.66 -12.62
CA SER A 26 -18.96 9.19 -13.98
C SER A 26 -18.04 10.39 -14.23
N SER A 27 -17.84 11.25 -13.23
CA SER A 27 -16.96 12.42 -13.35
C SER A 27 -15.48 12.01 -13.34
N LEU A 28 -15.09 11.03 -12.52
CA LEU A 28 -13.73 10.50 -12.47
C LEU A 28 -13.36 9.76 -13.78
N HIS A 29 -14.26 8.92 -14.29
CA HIS A 29 -14.08 8.22 -15.56
C HIS A 29 -13.94 9.16 -16.75
N LYS A 30 -14.71 10.26 -16.80
CA LYS A 30 -14.55 11.31 -17.84
C LYS A 30 -13.16 11.96 -17.84
N ASN A 31 -12.44 11.86 -16.73
CA ASN A 31 -11.06 12.35 -16.58
C ASN A 31 -10.02 11.22 -16.61
N GLY A 32 -10.41 10.00 -17.01
CA GLY A 32 -9.50 8.85 -17.10
C GLY A 32 -8.99 8.34 -15.75
N ILE A 33 -9.77 8.54 -14.68
CA ILE A 33 -9.44 8.08 -13.32
C ILE A 33 -10.34 6.91 -12.96
N GLU A 34 -9.73 5.74 -12.75
CA GLU A 34 -10.41 4.55 -12.23
C GLU A 34 -10.65 4.66 -10.72
N VAL A 35 -11.64 3.92 -10.23
CA VAL A 35 -12.06 3.90 -8.82
C VAL A 35 -11.99 2.49 -8.26
N ILE A 36 -11.15 2.32 -7.24
CA ILE A 36 -11.04 1.09 -6.45
C ILE A 36 -11.62 1.37 -5.06
N LEU A 37 -12.52 0.50 -4.59
CA LEU A 37 -13.08 0.62 -3.24
C LEU A 37 -12.35 -0.26 -2.24
N ASP A 38 -12.04 0.29 -1.07
CA ASP A 38 -11.66 -0.49 0.10
C ASP A 38 -12.93 -1.20 0.65
N VAL A 39 -12.90 -2.52 0.73
CA VAL A 39 -14.06 -3.34 1.11
C VAL A 39 -13.75 -4.24 2.29
N VAL A 40 -14.64 -4.19 3.29
CA VAL A 40 -14.55 -4.97 4.52
C VAL A 40 -15.61 -6.07 4.49
N TYR A 41 -15.20 -7.27 4.09
CA TYR A 41 -16.03 -8.48 4.17
C TYR A 41 -15.57 -9.44 5.27
N ASN A 42 -14.45 -9.15 5.94
CA ASN A 42 -13.86 -10.06 6.91
C ASN A 42 -14.55 -10.02 8.30
N HIS A 43 -15.22 -8.91 8.64
CA HIS A 43 -15.95 -8.74 9.90
C HIS A 43 -17.16 -7.82 9.75
N THR A 44 -17.93 -7.65 10.83
CA THR A 44 -19.09 -6.75 10.87
C THR A 44 -19.12 -5.94 12.16
N ALA A 45 -19.79 -4.79 12.13
CA ALA A 45 -20.01 -3.94 13.30
C ALA A 45 -20.92 -4.55 14.38
N GLU A 46 -21.42 -5.78 14.21
CA GLU A 46 -22.15 -6.51 15.27
C GLU A 46 -21.23 -7.03 16.38
N GLY A 47 -19.90 -7.01 16.21
CA GLY A 47 -18.91 -7.47 17.20
C GLY A 47 -19.04 -8.95 17.61
N GLY A 48 -18.29 -9.39 18.63
CA GLY A 48 -18.33 -10.76 19.17
C GLY A 48 -19.47 -11.01 20.14
N SER A 49 -19.29 -11.90 21.12
CA SER A 49 -20.36 -12.33 22.06
C SER A 49 -21.03 -11.19 22.86
N GLY A 50 -20.36 -10.06 23.07
CA GLY A 50 -20.92 -8.87 23.74
C GLY A 50 -21.41 -7.76 22.80
N GLY A 51 -21.31 -7.95 21.49
CA GLY A 51 -21.68 -6.95 20.51
C GLY A 51 -23.18 -6.92 20.21
N LYS A 52 -23.64 -5.86 19.54
CA LYS A 52 -25.07 -5.61 19.27
C LYS A 52 -25.65 -6.62 18.29
N VAL A 53 -26.94 -6.90 18.42
CA VAL A 53 -27.73 -7.78 17.54
C VAL A 53 -28.74 -6.93 16.78
N TYR A 54 -28.55 -6.78 15.47
CA TYR A 54 -29.45 -5.98 14.63
C TYR A 54 -29.52 -6.42 13.17
N ASN A 55 -28.66 -7.32 12.69
CA ASN A 55 -28.68 -7.80 11.31
C ASN A 55 -28.37 -9.30 11.23
N PHE A 56 -27.15 -9.69 10.86
CA PHE A 56 -26.76 -11.07 10.60
C PHE A 56 -26.88 -11.96 11.83
N LYS A 57 -26.54 -11.44 13.02
CA LYS A 57 -26.77 -12.16 14.27
C LYS A 57 -28.24 -12.47 14.52
N ALA A 58 -29.13 -11.53 14.18
CA ALA A 58 -30.57 -11.70 14.35
C ALA A 58 -31.17 -12.66 13.31
N MET A 59 -30.57 -12.73 12.12
CA MET A 59 -30.98 -13.67 11.07
C MET A 59 -30.54 -15.09 11.39
N ASP A 60 -29.23 -15.33 11.50
CA ASP A 60 -28.63 -16.60 11.92
C ASP A 60 -27.12 -16.47 12.13
N GLU A 61 -26.68 -16.24 13.37
CA GLU A 61 -25.27 -16.08 13.70
C GLU A 61 -24.38 -17.29 13.34
N ASN A 62 -24.93 -18.51 13.21
CA ASN A 62 -24.13 -19.69 12.87
C ASN A 62 -23.87 -19.80 11.35
N THR A 63 -24.77 -19.24 10.54
CA THR A 63 -24.57 -19.10 9.10
C THR A 63 -23.55 -18.01 8.80
N PHE A 64 -23.68 -16.86 9.44
CA PHE A 64 -22.92 -15.66 9.05
C PHE A 64 -21.55 -15.54 9.71
N TYR A 65 -21.29 -16.16 10.86
CA TYR A 65 -20.03 -16.00 11.59
C TYR A 65 -19.29 -17.31 11.84
N ILE A 66 -17.96 -17.24 11.81
CA ILE A 66 -17.12 -18.35 12.24
C ILE A 66 -17.18 -18.45 13.76
N LYS A 67 -17.51 -19.65 14.25
CA LYS A 67 -17.53 -19.96 15.68
C LYS A 67 -16.75 -21.24 15.97
N ASN A 68 -16.14 -21.29 17.15
CA ASN A 68 -15.45 -22.49 17.60
C ASN A 68 -16.44 -23.55 18.12
N LYS A 69 -15.93 -24.71 18.53
CA LYS A 69 -16.73 -25.84 19.04
C LYS A 69 -17.56 -25.50 20.29
N ASN A 70 -17.21 -24.44 21.01
CA ASN A 70 -17.93 -23.96 22.19
C ASN A 70 -18.95 -22.86 21.85
N ASN A 71 -19.26 -22.67 20.56
CA ASN A 71 -20.16 -21.63 20.06
C ASN A 71 -19.69 -20.19 20.36
N ILE A 72 -18.37 -20.00 20.50
CA ILE A 72 -17.76 -18.67 20.71
C ILE A 72 -17.28 -18.14 19.37
N PHE A 73 -17.55 -16.85 19.10
CA PHE A 73 -17.07 -16.14 17.91
C PHE A 73 -15.55 -16.22 17.79
N VAL A 74 -15.07 -16.65 16.63
CA VAL A 74 -13.66 -16.56 16.26
C VAL A 74 -13.37 -15.15 15.78
N ASN A 75 -12.20 -14.61 16.11
CA ASN A 75 -11.84 -13.21 15.88
C ASN A 75 -10.50 -13.07 15.15
N PHE A 76 -10.44 -13.51 13.89
CA PHE A 76 -9.26 -13.28 13.04
C PHE A 76 -9.11 -11.79 12.64
N SER A 77 -10.19 -11.01 12.69
CA SER A 77 -10.19 -9.59 12.29
C SER A 77 -9.69 -8.64 13.38
N GLY A 78 -9.63 -9.09 14.64
CA GLY A 78 -9.43 -8.21 15.79
C GLY A 78 -10.67 -7.41 16.21
N CYS A 79 -11.72 -7.37 15.40
CA CYS A 79 -12.92 -6.55 15.62
C CYS A 79 -14.07 -7.28 16.35
N GLY A 80 -13.77 -8.45 16.93
CA GLY A 80 -14.65 -9.23 17.80
C GLY A 80 -15.37 -10.40 17.09
N ASN A 81 -15.51 -10.37 15.77
CA ASN A 81 -16.08 -11.46 14.98
C ASN A 81 -15.34 -11.65 13.66
N THR A 82 -15.59 -12.78 13.01
CA THR A 82 -15.15 -13.06 11.65
C THR A 82 -16.32 -13.59 10.84
N LEU A 83 -16.56 -12.98 9.68
CA LEU A 83 -17.61 -13.39 8.76
C LEU A 83 -17.24 -14.74 8.14
N ASN A 84 -18.21 -15.66 8.02
CA ASN A 84 -18.00 -16.98 7.43
C ASN A 84 -18.05 -16.92 5.90
N CYS A 85 -17.05 -16.29 5.30
CA CYS A 85 -17.01 -15.95 3.86
C CYS A 85 -17.15 -17.16 2.92
N ASN A 86 -16.87 -18.38 3.39
CA ASN A 86 -16.97 -19.60 2.58
C ASN A 86 -18.23 -20.42 2.83
N HIS A 87 -19.11 -19.99 3.74
CA HIS A 87 -20.48 -20.52 3.80
C HIS A 87 -21.28 -20.07 2.58
N LYS A 88 -22.04 -20.97 1.96
CA LYS A 88 -22.75 -20.73 0.68
C LYS A 88 -23.53 -19.41 0.66
N VAL A 89 -24.39 -19.19 1.66
CA VAL A 89 -25.24 -17.99 1.75
C VAL A 89 -24.42 -16.70 1.84
N VAL A 90 -23.35 -16.72 2.64
CA VAL A 90 -22.48 -15.56 2.86
C VAL A 90 -21.67 -15.26 1.62
N LYS A 91 -21.15 -16.32 0.98
CA LYS A 91 -20.40 -16.21 -0.26
C LYS A 91 -21.23 -15.59 -1.38
N ASP A 92 -22.45 -16.11 -1.58
CA ASP A 92 -23.40 -15.55 -2.55
C ASP A 92 -23.69 -14.08 -2.26
N MET A 93 -23.89 -13.71 -0.99
CA MET A 93 -24.09 -12.31 -0.58
C MET A 93 -22.89 -11.42 -0.94
N ILE A 94 -21.66 -11.87 -0.68
CA ILE A 94 -20.45 -11.09 -1.00
C ILE A 94 -20.33 -10.91 -2.53
N ILE A 95 -20.51 -11.97 -3.31
CA ILE A 95 -20.46 -11.91 -4.78
C ILE A 95 -21.53 -10.95 -5.31
N GLN A 96 -22.77 -11.02 -4.83
CA GLN A 96 -23.84 -10.11 -5.24
C GLN A 96 -23.55 -8.65 -4.86
N SER A 97 -22.95 -8.41 -3.69
CA SER A 97 -22.52 -7.07 -3.28
C SER A 97 -21.43 -6.51 -4.21
N LEU A 98 -20.42 -7.32 -4.54
CA LEU A 98 -19.37 -6.94 -5.49
C LEU A 98 -19.92 -6.66 -6.89
N LEU A 99 -20.82 -7.52 -7.38
CA LEU A 99 -21.51 -7.32 -8.66
C LEU A 99 -22.32 -6.03 -8.68
N TYR A 100 -23.02 -5.71 -7.60
CA TYR A 100 -23.74 -4.44 -7.47
C TYR A 100 -22.78 -3.26 -7.63
N TRP A 101 -21.67 -3.22 -6.89
CA TRP A 101 -20.72 -2.12 -7.00
C TRP A 101 -20.11 -2.03 -8.41
N TYR A 102 -19.71 -3.16 -8.99
CA TYR A 102 -19.09 -3.20 -10.30
C TYR A 102 -20.07 -2.79 -11.42
N LEU A 103 -21.20 -3.47 -11.54
CA LEU A 103 -22.16 -3.28 -12.64
C LEU A 103 -23.05 -2.06 -12.47
N GLU A 104 -23.57 -1.80 -11.26
CA GLU A 104 -24.55 -0.73 -11.07
C GLU A 104 -23.89 0.62 -10.89
N THR A 105 -22.71 0.68 -10.26
CA THR A 105 -22.08 1.95 -9.88
C THR A 105 -20.90 2.34 -10.75
N GLY A 106 -20.30 1.38 -11.46
CA GLY A 106 -19.13 1.60 -12.31
C GLY A 106 -17.81 1.57 -11.55
N VAL A 107 -17.74 0.93 -10.38
CA VAL A 107 -16.46 0.72 -9.67
C VAL A 107 -15.57 -0.22 -10.49
N ASP A 108 -14.28 0.09 -10.60
CA ASP A 108 -13.33 -0.63 -11.46
C ASP A 108 -12.62 -1.79 -10.74
N GLY A 109 -12.63 -1.79 -9.41
CA GLY A 109 -11.99 -2.82 -8.60
C GLY A 109 -12.16 -2.64 -7.10
N PHE A 110 -11.54 -3.54 -6.35
CA PHE A 110 -11.68 -3.63 -4.91
C PHE A 110 -10.34 -3.94 -4.23
N ARG A 111 -10.03 -3.22 -3.15
CA ARG A 111 -9.01 -3.59 -2.17
C ARG A 111 -9.71 -4.24 -1.00
N PHE A 112 -9.38 -5.50 -0.73
CA PHE A 112 -10.01 -6.29 0.33
C PHE A 112 -9.18 -6.17 1.61
N ASP A 113 -9.80 -5.59 2.62
CA ASP A 113 -9.30 -5.54 3.99
C ASP A 113 -9.21 -6.94 4.58
N LEU A 114 -8.08 -7.26 5.22
CA LEU A 114 -7.76 -8.58 5.80
C LEU A 114 -8.23 -9.75 4.92
N ALA A 115 -7.82 -9.73 3.65
CA ALA A 115 -8.29 -10.61 2.60
C ALA A 115 -8.04 -12.11 2.89
N SER A 116 -7.07 -12.43 3.75
CA SER A 116 -6.79 -13.79 4.21
C SER A 116 -8.01 -14.48 4.84
N VAL A 117 -8.93 -13.73 5.46
CA VAL A 117 -10.19 -14.27 5.98
C VAL A 117 -11.05 -14.91 4.87
N LEU A 118 -11.05 -14.34 3.66
CA LEU A 118 -11.79 -14.88 2.53
C LEU A 118 -11.21 -16.23 2.05
N GLY A 119 -9.97 -16.52 2.42
CA GLY A 119 -9.31 -17.81 2.20
C GLY A 119 -9.68 -18.91 3.20
N ARG A 120 -10.41 -18.59 4.28
CA ARG A 120 -10.69 -19.54 5.37
C ARG A 120 -12.03 -20.27 5.24
N ASP A 121 -12.05 -21.56 5.52
CA ASP A 121 -13.28 -22.35 5.64
C ASP A 121 -14.07 -22.05 6.92
N SER A 122 -15.22 -22.69 7.10
CA SER A 122 -16.06 -22.54 8.31
C SER A 122 -15.36 -22.96 9.61
N ASN A 123 -14.23 -23.67 9.55
CA ASN A 123 -13.40 -24.04 10.70
C ASN A 123 -12.22 -23.08 10.91
N GLY A 124 -12.11 -22.02 10.10
CA GLY A 124 -11.03 -21.05 10.13
C GLY A 124 -9.72 -21.53 9.47
N GLN A 125 -9.73 -22.66 8.76
CA GLN A 125 -8.56 -23.23 8.09
C GLN A 125 -8.45 -22.73 6.65
N TRP A 126 -7.23 -22.64 6.12
CA TRP A 126 -7.04 -22.24 4.72
C TRP A 126 -7.68 -23.27 3.78
N ALA A 127 -8.65 -22.82 2.99
CA ALA A 127 -9.38 -23.66 2.06
C ALA A 127 -8.63 -23.78 0.73
N LYS A 128 -8.60 -24.99 0.17
CA LYS A 128 -8.00 -25.25 -1.15
C LYS A 128 -8.71 -24.49 -2.28
N HIS A 129 -10.03 -24.38 -2.18
CA HIS A 129 -10.85 -23.57 -3.09
C HIS A 129 -11.79 -22.74 -2.24
N SER A 130 -11.66 -21.43 -2.36
CA SER A 130 -12.26 -20.42 -1.49
C SER A 130 -12.87 -19.30 -2.32
N LEU A 131 -13.55 -18.36 -1.68
CA LEU A 131 -14.06 -17.16 -2.33
C LEU A 131 -12.97 -16.42 -3.13
N LEU A 132 -11.71 -16.45 -2.69
CA LEU A 132 -10.58 -15.87 -3.45
C LEU A 132 -10.42 -16.46 -4.86
N HIS A 133 -10.64 -17.77 -5.01
CA HIS A 133 -10.56 -18.49 -6.28
C HIS A 133 -11.82 -18.24 -7.12
N GLU A 134 -12.98 -18.25 -6.48
CA GLU A 134 -14.24 -17.99 -7.19
C GLU A 134 -14.30 -16.60 -7.80
N LEU A 135 -13.70 -15.59 -7.15
CA LEU A 135 -13.68 -14.22 -7.70
C LEU A 135 -12.86 -14.11 -9.00
N ILE A 136 -11.72 -14.80 -9.10
CA ILE A 136 -10.90 -14.81 -10.33
C ILE A 136 -11.49 -15.71 -11.42
N GLU A 137 -12.31 -16.69 -11.06
CA GLU A 137 -13.00 -17.57 -12.01
C GLU A 137 -14.38 -17.02 -12.44
N HIS A 138 -14.92 -16.04 -11.71
CA HIS A 138 -16.24 -15.49 -11.99
C HIS A 138 -16.28 -14.77 -13.35
N PRO A 139 -17.29 -15.01 -14.21
CA PRO A 139 -17.33 -14.49 -15.59
C PRO A 139 -17.45 -12.97 -15.73
N ILE A 140 -17.61 -12.25 -14.61
CA ILE A 140 -17.74 -10.78 -14.56
C ILE A 140 -16.65 -10.20 -13.66
N LEU A 141 -16.63 -10.61 -12.38
CA LEU A 141 -15.69 -10.08 -11.40
C LEU A 141 -14.21 -10.39 -11.68
N SER A 142 -13.90 -11.38 -12.52
CA SER A 142 -12.53 -11.62 -13.00
C SER A 142 -11.96 -10.48 -13.85
N HIS A 143 -12.82 -9.58 -14.35
CA HIS A 143 -12.42 -8.36 -15.06
C HIS A 143 -12.26 -7.14 -14.12
N ALA A 144 -12.62 -7.26 -12.85
CA ALA A 144 -12.37 -6.23 -11.85
C ALA A 144 -10.93 -6.31 -11.33
N LYS A 145 -10.34 -5.18 -10.91
CA LYS A 145 -9.05 -5.20 -10.22
C LYS A 145 -9.23 -5.73 -8.79
N LEU A 146 -8.53 -6.80 -8.44
CA LEU A 146 -8.61 -7.41 -7.11
C LEU A 146 -7.28 -7.20 -6.37
N ILE A 147 -7.33 -6.46 -5.27
CA ILE A 147 -6.17 -6.13 -4.44
C ILE A 147 -6.39 -6.69 -3.03
N ALA A 148 -5.40 -7.38 -2.46
CA ALA A 148 -5.51 -8.02 -1.16
C ALA A 148 -4.58 -7.37 -0.11
N GLU A 149 -5.11 -7.18 1.09
CA GLU A 149 -4.33 -7.18 2.32
C GLU A 149 -4.18 -8.62 2.82
N SER A 150 -3.06 -9.25 2.50
CA SER A 150 -2.89 -10.70 2.65
C SER A 150 -2.43 -11.13 4.06
N TRP A 151 -2.97 -10.52 5.11
CA TRP A 151 -2.71 -10.89 6.50
C TRP A 151 -3.94 -10.66 7.37
N ASP A 152 -4.01 -11.37 8.50
CA ASP A 152 -5.00 -11.19 9.56
C ASP A 152 -4.37 -11.55 10.93
N LEU A 153 -5.12 -11.47 12.04
CA LEU A 153 -4.59 -11.88 13.35
C LEU A 153 -4.30 -13.39 13.45
N GLY A 154 -4.70 -14.18 12.45
CA GLY A 154 -4.41 -15.59 12.33
C GLY A 154 -3.19 -15.91 11.45
N GLY A 155 -2.52 -14.93 10.83
CA GLY A 155 -1.26 -15.15 10.11
C GLY A 155 -0.93 -14.15 9.00
N TYR A 156 0.27 -14.33 8.42
CA TYR A 156 0.82 -13.55 7.31
C TYR A 156 0.89 -14.42 6.05
N PHE A 157 0.20 -14.02 4.99
CA PHE A 157 -0.05 -14.83 3.77
C PHE A 157 0.33 -14.10 2.47
N VAL A 158 1.19 -13.08 2.54
CA VAL A 158 1.64 -12.35 1.35
C VAL A 158 2.31 -13.31 0.35
N GLY A 159 1.88 -13.26 -0.91
CA GLY A 159 2.31 -14.14 -2.00
C GLY A 159 1.51 -15.45 -2.10
N ALA A 160 0.59 -15.71 -1.16
CA ALA A 160 -0.24 -16.91 -1.16
C ALA A 160 -1.59 -16.75 -1.88
N MET A 161 -1.94 -15.55 -2.35
CA MET A 161 -3.20 -15.32 -3.07
C MET A 161 -3.18 -16.00 -4.44
N PRO A 162 -4.30 -16.44 -5.01
CA PRO A 162 -4.28 -17.05 -6.33
C PRO A 162 -3.88 -16.03 -7.41
N SER A 163 -3.36 -16.51 -8.55
CA SER A 163 -3.00 -15.65 -9.68
C SER A 163 -4.20 -14.82 -10.15
N GLY A 164 -3.97 -13.55 -10.51
CA GLY A 164 -5.02 -12.58 -10.81
C GLY A 164 -5.29 -11.57 -9.68
N TRP A 165 -4.75 -11.84 -8.49
CA TRP A 165 -4.72 -10.86 -7.39
C TRP A 165 -3.43 -10.02 -7.44
N SER A 166 -3.57 -8.75 -7.04
CA SER A 166 -2.45 -7.94 -6.59
C SER A 166 -2.43 -7.92 -5.06
N GLU A 167 -1.28 -7.74 -4.44
CA GLU A 167 -1.17 -7.77 -2.97
C GLU A 167 -0.42 -6.55 -2.44
N TRP A 168 -0.88 -5.99 -1.33
CA TRP A 168 -0.13 -4.99 -0.57
C TRP A 168 1.20 -5.59 -0.10
N ASN A 169 2.32 -4.99 -0.50
CA ASN A 169 3.64 -5.49 -0.18
C ASN A 169 4.19 -4.86 1.10
N GLY A 170 3.83 -5.44 2.25
CA GLY A 170 4.34 -5.03 3.55
C GLY A 170 5.86 -5.18 3.68
N ALA A 171 6.46 -6.16 3.01
CA ALA A 171 7.91 -6.34 3.01
C ALA A 171 8.63 -5.19 2.27
N TYR A 172 8.07 -4.70 1.16
CA TYR A 172 8.56 -3.51 0.48
C TYR A 172 8.54 -2.29 1.40
N ARG A 173 7.39 -2.06 2.05
CA ARG A 173 7.21 -0.96 3.01
C ARG A 173 8.30 -0.97 4.07
N ASP A 174 8.48 -2.12 4.74
CA ASP A 174 9.40 -2.22 5.88
C ASP A 174 10.86 -2.08 5.45
N THR A 175 11.27 -2.73 4.36
CA THR A 175 12.64 -2.62 3.83
C THR A 175 12.98 -1.20 3.42
N VAL A 176 12.10 -0.49 2.72
CA VAL A 176 12.39 0.89 2.29
C VAL A 176 12.50 1.82 3.50
N ARG A 177 11.61 1.67 4.49
CA ARG A 177 11.67 2.46 5.73
C ARG A 177 12.98 2.19 6.51
N GLN A 178 13.34 0.93 6.70
CA GLN A 178 14.57 0.52 7.38
C GLN A 178 15.82 1.02 6.65
N PHE A 179 15.86 0.92 5.31
CA PHE A 179 16.97 1.40 4.51
C PHE A 179 17.15 2.93 4.63
N ILE A 180 16.05 3.70 4.56
CA ILE A 180 16.09 5.16 4.70
C ILE A 180 16.51 5.59 6.10
N ARG A 181 16.13 4.82 7.12
CA ARG A 181 16.59 5.01 8.51
C ARG A 181 18.08 4.73 8.70
N GLY A 182 18.70 3.96 7.81
CA GLY A 182 20.10 3.56 7.89
C GLY A 182 20.32 2.25 8.65
N ASP A 183 19.32 1.37 8.68
CA ASP A 183 19.48 0.04 9.27
C ASP A 183 20.45 -0.81 8.44
N PHE A 184 21.25 -1.63 9.12
CA PHE A 184 22.11 -2.61 8.47
C PHE A 184 21.32 -3.75 7.82
N ASN A 185 21.98 -4.44 6.89
CA ASN A 185 21.48 -5.60 6.16
C ASN A 185 20.28 -5.32 5.23
N GLN A 186 20.08 -4.06 4.84
CA GLN A 186 18.94 -3.66 4.00
C GLN A 186 19.26 -3.62 2.52
N VAL A 187 20.52 -3.42 2.10
CA VAL A 187 20.88 -3.32 0.67
C VAL A 187 20.44 -4.54 -0.15
N PRO A 188 20.72 -5.80 0.26
CA PRO A 188 20.27 -6.97 -0.49
C PRO A 188 18.74 -7.07 -0.59
N GLU A 189 18.02 -6.72 0.46
CA GLU A 189 16.55 -6.74 0.46
C GLU A 189 15.99 -5.62 -0.41
N LEU A 190 16.55 -4.41 -0.33
CA LEU A 190 16.14 -3.25 -1.11
C LEU A 190 16.24 -3.54 -2.62
N ILE A 191 17.31 -4.18 -3.07
CA ILE A 191 17.49 -4.60 -4.46
C ILE A 191 16.33 -5.50 -4.91
N LYS A 192 15.98 -6.51 -4.10
CA LYS A 192 14.84 -7.40 -4.40
C LYS A 192 13.53 -6.62 -4.48
N ARG A 193 13.32 -5.66 -3.56
CA ARG A 193 12.10 -4.84 -3.52
C ARG A 193 11.98 -3.94 -4.75
N ILE A 194 13.06 -3.25 -5.12
CA ILE A 194 13.10 -2.35 -6.28
C ILE A 194 12.88 -3.12 -7.58
N PHE A 195 13.46 -4.32 -7.73
CA PHE A 195 13.36 -5.11 -8.96
C PHE A 195 12.17 -6.09 -8.97
N GLY A 196 11.09 -5.75 -8.27
CA GLY A 196 9.77 -6.36 -8.46
C GLY A 196 9.39 -7.42 -7.44
N THR A 197 10.19 -7.62 -6.39
CA THR A 197 9.90 -8.58 -5.30
C THR A 197 9.62 -9.99 -5.84
N VAL A 198 10.45 -10.44 -6.78
CA VAL A 198 10.28 -11.72 -7.47
C VAL A 198 10.37 -12.92 -6.52
N ASP A 199 11.06 -12.77 -5.39
CA ASP A 199 11.19 -13.79 -4.36
C ASP A 199 9.89 -14.09 -3.61
N ILE A 200 8.90 -13.18 -3.65
CA ILE A 200 7.58 -13.36 -3.04
C ILE A 200 6.55 -13.68 -4.13
N PHE A 201 6.39 -12.79 -5.12
CA PHE A 201 5.27 -12.85 -6.06
C PHE A 201 5.51 -13.72 -7.30
N HIS A 202 6.72 -14.21 -7.49
CA HIS A 202 7.05 -15.15 -8.58
C HIS A 202 7.54 -16.52 -8.07
N ALA A 203 7.55 -16.75 -6.74
CA ALA A 203 8.00 -18.00 -6.15
C ALA A 203 7.19 -19.22 -6.60
N ASN A 204 5.88 -19.04 -6.88
CA ASN A 204 4.95 -20.14 -7.10
C ASN A 204 4.75 -20.55 -8.58
N LYS A 205 5.48 -19.96 -9.54
CA LYS A 205 5.56 -20.34 -10.98
C LYS A 205 4.24 -20.48 -11.78
N ASN A 206 3.07 -20.31 -11.17
CA ASN A 206 1.75 -20.61 -11.76
C ASN A 206 1.03 -19.37 -12.33
N GLY A 207 1.71 -18.24 -12.48
CA GLY A 207 1.14 -16.99 -13.01
C GLY A 207 1.81 -15.76 -12.42
N TYR A 208 1.49 -14.59 -12.96
CA TYR A 208 1.98 -13.31 -12.47
C TYR A 208 1.07 -12.81 -11.33
N GLN A 209 1.64 -12.58 -10.15
CA GLN A 209 1.03 -11.80 -9.07
C GLN A 209 1.65 -10.40 -9.09
N SER A 210 0.83 -9.36 -8.95
CA SER A 210 1.33 -7.98 -8.93
C SER A 210 1.61 -7.50 -7.52
N SER A 211 2.76 -6.86 -7.33
CA SER A 211 3.13 -6.18 -6.07
C SER A 211 2.54 -4.77 -6.04
N ILE A 212 1.71 -4.45 -5.03
CA ILE A 212 1.37 -3.07 -4.69
C ILE A 212 2.42 -2.55 -3.71
N ASN A 213 3.33 -1.73 -4.22
CA ASN A 213 4.39 -1.12 -3.42
C ASN A 213 3.85 0.14 -2.75
N PHE A 214 4.08 0.27 -1.45
CA PHE A 214 3.71 1.46 -0.71
C PHE A 214 4.70 1.69 0.44
N ILE A 215 4.84 2.94 0.84
CA ILE A 215 5.70 3.33 1.96
C ILE A 215 4.85 3.73 3.15
N CYS A 216 3.76 4.45 2.91
CA CYS A 216 2.75 4.81 3.89
C CYS A 216 1.36 4.45 3.34
N CYS A 217 0.44 4.11 4.23
CA CYS A 217 -0.97 3.90 3.95
C CYS A 217 -1.79 4.53 5.09
N HIS A 218 -3.09 4.27 5.14
CA HIS A 218 -3.91 4.82 6.22
C HIS A 218 -3.56 4.21 7.59
N ASP A 219 -2.99 3.00 7.61
CA ASP A 219 -2.41 2.39 8.81
C ASP A 219 -0.99 2.89 9.06
N GLY A 220 -0.72 3.33 10.28
CA GLY A 220 0.59 3.83 10.67
C GLY A 220 0.76 5.32 10.41
N PHE A 221 2.02 5.74 10.30
CA PHE A 221 2.37 7.13 10.06
C PHE A 221 2.12 7.58 8.61
N THR A 222 1.77 8.86 8.47
CA THR A 222 1.99 9.63 7.23
C THR A 222 3.49 9.70 6.91
N MET A 223 3.87 10.05 5.68
CA MET A 223 5.30 10.12 5.33
C MET A 223 6.02 11.24 6.07
N TRP A 224 5.35 12.35 6.40
CA TRP A 224 5.91 13.41 7.24
C TRP A 224 6.09 12.96 8.69
N ASP A 225 5.13 12.23 9.25
CA ASP A 225 5.25 11.74 10.62
C ASP A 225 6.29 10.63 10.75
N LEU A 226 6.46 9.81 9.71
CA LEU A 226 7.47 8.76 9.64
C LEU A 226 8.91 9.30 9.80
N VAL A 227 9.16 10.52 9.35
CA VAL A 227 10.46 11.22 9.50
C VAL A 227 10.47 12.22 10.66
N SER A 228 9.37 12.31 11.43
CA SER A 228 9.21 13.29 12.51
C SER A 228 9.03 12.67 13.89
N TYR A 229 8.64 11.40 13.99
CA TYR A 229 8.32 10.74 15.26
C TYR A 229 8.99 9.37 15.37
N ASN A 230 9.61 9.08 16.51
CA ASN A 230 10.08 7.75 16.88
C ASN A 230 8.98 6.94 17.59
N LEU A 231 8.06 7.61 18.29
CA LEU A 231 7.00 6.98 19.07
C LEU A 231 5.62 7.37 18.54
N LYS A 232 4.64 6.48 18.73
CA LYS A 232 3.24 6.78 18.43
C LYS A 232 2.61 7.66 19.52
N HIS A 233 1.79 8.62 19.10
CA HIS A 233 1.07 9.58 19.93
C HIS A 233 -0.45 9.46 19.72
N ASN A 234 -0.99 8.31 20.09
CA ASN A 234 -2.38 7.90 19.89
C ASN A 234 -3.29 8.18 21.11
N LEU A 235 -2.81 8.93 22.11
CA LEU A 235 -3.57 9.19 23.36
C LEU A 235 -4.99 9.73 23.11
N LEU A 236 -5.18 10.51 22.03
CA LEU A 236 -6.47 11.06 21.64
C LEU A 236 -7.48 10.01 21.14
N ASN A 237 -7.05 8.78 20.88
CA ASN A 237 -7.92 7.68 20.48
C ASN A 237 -8.68 7.06 21.67
N GLY A 238 -8.25 7.33 22.91
CA GLY A 238 -8.94 6.88 24.12
C GLY A 238 -8.57 5.47 24.59
N GLU A 239 -7.56 4.84 23.98
CA GLU A 239 -7.09 3.48 24.32
C GLU A 239 -5.77 3.49 25.08
N ASN A 240 -5.48 4.57 25.82
CA ASN A 240 -4.26 4.75 26.62
C ASN A 240 -2.96 4.49 25.81
N ASN A 241 -2.94 4.89 24.54
CA ASN A 241 -1.83 4.70 23.60
C ASN A 241 -1.49 3.21 23.32
N GLN A 242 -2.39 2.27 23.63
CA GLN A 242 -2.17 0.85 23.39
C GLN A 242 -2.43 0.46 21.93
N ASP A 243 -3.29 1.20 21.24
CA ASP A 243 -3.67 0.98 19.85
C ASP A 243 -2.59 1.42 18.85
N GLY A 244 -2.61 0.88 17.63
CA GLY A 244 -1.63 1.16 16.57
C GLY A 244 -0.30 0.41 16.68
N GLU A 245 0.50 0.46 15.61
CA GLU A 245 1.79 -0.25 15.51
C GLU A 245 2.86 0.38 16.42
N ASN A 246 3.62 -0.46 17.13
CA ASN A 246 4.73 0.01 17.96
C ASN A 246 6.03 0.14 17.17
N ASN A 247 6.24 -0.73 16.17
CA ASN A 247 7.44 -0.74 15.34
C ASN A 247 7.17 -0.11 13.97
N ASN A 248 7.29 1.21 13.89
CA ASN A 248 6.96 1.96 12.67
C ASN A 248 8.09 2.04 11.64
N HIS A 249 9.31 1.61 12.02
CA HIS A 249 10.54 1.86 11.26
C HIS A 249 10.76 3.34 10.93
N SER A 250 10.35 4.22 11.83
CA SER A 250 10.45 5.68 11.72
C SER A 250 11.75 6.21 12.33
N TYR A 251 12.10 7.46 12.01
CA TYR A 251 13.17 8.18 12.68
C TYR A 251 12.92 9.69 12.68
N ASN A 252 13.01 10.33 13.85
CA ASN A 252 12.68 11.76 14.01
C ASN A 252 13.81 12.74 13.59
N HIS A 253 15.00 12.22 13.28
CA HIS A 253 16.18 13.00 12.90
C HIS A 253 16.68 14.01 13.95
N GLY A 254 16.40 13.76 15.23
CA GLY A 254 16.99 14.46 16.37
C GLY A 254 15.98 15.13 17.30
N GLU A 255 14.84 15.55 16.79
CA GLU A 255 13.79 16.24 17.57
C GLU A 255 12.43 15.55 17.35
N GLU A 256 11.71 15.19 18.42
CA GLU A 256 10.41 14.51 18.28
C GLU A 256 9.30 15.52 17.91
N GLY A 257 8.62 15.28 16.79
CA GLY A 257 7.49 16.08 16.32
C GLY A 257 7.89 17.40 15.67
N LEU A 258 7.15 18.46 15.97
CA LEU A 258 7.35 19.79 15.37
C LEU A 258 8.69 20.39 15.80
N THR A 259 9.37 21.03 14.86
CA THR A 259 10.68 21.67 15.08
C THR A 259 10.81 22.93 14.24
N GLU A 260 11.54 23.92 14.74
CA GLU A 260 11.94 25.13 14.00
C GLU A 260 13.37 25.01 13.44
N ASN A 261 14.07 23.89 13.68
CA ASN A 261 15.44 23.69 13.24
C ASN A 261 15.49 23.49 11.72
N PRO A 262 16.05 24.44 10.95
CA PRO A 262 16.01 24.39 9.48
C PRO A 262 16.81 23.20 8.92
N GLN A 263 17.84 22.72 9.63
CA GLN A 263 18.63 21.56 9.20
C GLN A 263 17.81 20.27 9.28
N ILE A 264 17.06 20.07 10.37
CA ILE A 264 16.19 18.91 10.54
C ILE A 264 15.04 18.95 9.54
N LEU A 265 14.39 20.11 9.36
CA LEU A 265 13.31 20.26 8.38
C LEU A 265 13.76 19.94 6.96
N SER A 266 14.95 20.42 6.56
CA SER A 266 15.53 20.12 5.25
C SER A 266 15.82 18.62 5.10
N LEU A 267 16.40 17.99 6.13
CA LEU A 267 16.69 16.56 6.12
C LEU A 267 15.42 15.72 6.01
N ARG A 268 14.36 16.05 6.77
CA ARG A 268 13.07 15.35 6.69
C ARG A 268 12.44 15.42 5.30
N LYS A 269 12.45 16.60 4.67
CA LYS A 269 12.00 16.76 3.28
C LYS A 269 12.82 15.94 2.30
N GLN A 270 14.14 15.88 2.50
CA GLN A 270 15.02 15.04 1.69
C GLN A 270 14.65 13.55 1.85
N GLN A 271 14.39 13.08 3.07
CA GLN A 271 14.00 11.68 3.31
C GLN A 271 12.66 11.33 2.66
N ILE A 272 11.70 12.26 2.65
CA ILE A 272 10.46 12.12 1.87
C ILE A 272 10.75 11.95 0.38
N LYS A 273 11.63 12.79 -0.19
CA LYS A 273 12.00 12.68 -1.60
C LYS A 273 12.75 11.38 -1.91
N ASN A 274 13.60 10.91 -1.00
CA ASN A 274 14.28 9.62 -1.12
C ASN A 274 13.27 8.47 -1.16
N MET A 275 12.28 8.48 -0.28
CA MET A 275 11.19 7.51 -0.26
C MET A 275 10.36 7.55 -1.55
N LEU A 276 9.97 8.75 -2.02
CA LEU A 276 9.24 8.92 -3.27
C LEU A 276 10.04 8.47 -4.49
N LEU A 277 11.35 8.72 -4.53
CA LEU A 277 12.24 8.25 -5.58
C LEU A 277 12.19 6.72 -5.66
N ILE A 278 12.45 6.04 -4.55
CA ILE A 278 12.44 4.57 -4.46
C ILE A 278 11.06 4.03 -4.89
N LEU A 279 9.97 4.63 -4.39
CA LEU A 279 8.59 4.23 -4.75
C LEU A 279 8.34 4.27 -6.26
N TYR A 280 8.68 5.36 -6.93
CA TYR A 280 8.31 5.56 -8.34
C TYR A 280 9.29 4.93 -9.34
N ILE A 281 10.51 4.57 -8.94
CA ILE A 281 11.45 3.84 -9.80
C ILE A 281 11.37 2.31 -9.65
N SER A 282 10.75 1.82 -8.56
CA SER A 282 10.61 0.38 -8.33
C SER A 282 9.63 -0.29 -9.31
N GLN A 283 9.92 -1.53 -9.69
CA GLN A 283 8.98 -2.40 -10.41
C GLN A 283 7.79 -2.77 -9.52
N GLY A 284 6.62 -2.95 -10.13
CA GLY A 284 5.34 -3.16 -9.43
C GLY A 284 4.42 -1.94 -9.58
N ILE A 285 3.42 -1.83 -8.71
CA ILE A 285 2.40 -0.77 -8.78
C ILE A 285 2.56 0.14 -7.56
N PRO A 286 2.98 1.41 -7.71
CA PRO A 286 3.15 2.31 -6.57
C PRO A 286 1.79 2.82 -6.06
N MET A 287 1.60 2.81 -4.75
CA MET A 287 0.48 3.43 -4.04
C MET A 287 1.01 4.58 -3.16
N LEU A 288 0.42 5.76 -3.32
CA LEU A 288 0.71 6.96 -2.54
C LEU A 288 -0.45 7.28 -1.60
N LEU A 289 -0.15 7.52 -0.32
CA LEU A 289 -1.15 7.94 0.67
C LEU A 289 -1.54 9.40 0.44
N MET A 290 -2.85 9.67 0.56
CA MET A 290 -3.42 11.01 0.43
C MET A 290 -2.67 12.04 1.29
N GLY A 291 -2.14 13.08 0.63
CA GLY A 291 -1.54 14.24 1.26
C GLY A 291 -0.05 14.08 1.59
N ASP A 292 0.56 12.91 1.40
CA ASP A 292 2.01 12.74 1.57
C ASP A 292 2.79 13.66 0.60
N GLU A 293 2.24 13.94 -0.58
CA GLU A 293 2.82 14.87 -1.55
C GLU A 293 2.81 16.34 -1.09
N MET A 294 2.12 16.65 0.01
CA MET A 294 2.06 17.96 0.64
C MET A 294 2.50 17.90 2.11
N GLY A 295 3.13 16.79 2.52
CA GLY A 295 3.59 16.59 3.89
C GLY A 295 2.47 16.56 4.91
N ARG A 296 1.31 15.94 4.62
CA ARG A 296 0.21 15.74 5.58
C ARG A 296 0.73 15.10 6.86
N THR A 297 0.17 15.51 8.00
CA THR A 297 0.55 15.04 9.33
C THR A 297 -0.68 14.66 10.12
N GLN A 298 -0.55 13.62 10.94
CA GLN A 298 -1.47 13.20 11.99
C GLN A 298 -0.90 13.50 13.38
N LEU A 299 0.10 14.40 13.46
CA LEU A 299 0.76 14.83 14.70
C LEU A 299 1.33 13.66 15.51
N GLY A 300 1.85 12.65 14.81
CA GLY A 300 2.39 11.44 15.44
C GLY A 300 1.32 10.42 15.86
N ASN A 301 0.04 10.64 15.55
CA ASN A 301 -0.97 9.59 15.67
C ASN A 301 -0.85 8.62 14.49
N ASN A 302 -0.44 7.37 14.76
CA ASN A 302 -0.24 6.34 13.73
C ASN A 302 -1.45 5.40 13.56
N ASN A 303 -2.59 5.75 14.17
CA ASN A 303 -3.81 4.95 14.12
C ASN A 303 -5.04 5.86 14.25
N ALA A 304 -5.17 6.88 13.40
CA ALA A 304 -6.18 7.94 13.55
C ALA A 304 -7.61 7.50 13.12
N TYR A 305 -7.98 6.23 13.35
CA TYR A 305 -9.22 5.61 12.86
C TYR A 305 -10.50 6.25 13.40
N CYS A 306 -10.45 6.81 14.62
CA CYS A 306 -11.58 7.44 15.29
C CYS A 306 -11.52 8.97 15.29
N GLN A 307 -10.57 9.57 14.55
CA GLN A 307 -10.34 11.00 14.51
C GLN A 307 -11.03 11.63 13.29
N ASP A 308 -12.26 12.12 13.46
CA ASP A 308 -12.93 12.98 12.47
C ASP A 308 -12.74 14.46 12.84
N ASN A 309 -11.52 14.97 12.61
CA ASN A 309 -11.08 16.31 12.98
C ASN A 309 -9.81 16.69 12.18
N PRO A 310 -9.24 17.90 12.36
CA PRO A 310 -8.06 18.36 11.61
C PRO A 310 -6.83 17.44 11.64
N THR A 311 -6.75 16.47 12.57
CA THR A 311 -5.70 15.44 12.56
C THR A 311 -5.72 14.57 11.30
N THR A 312 -6.90 14.32 10.71
CA THR A 312 -7.05 13.46 9.52
C THR A 312 -7.41 14.24 8.26
N TRP A 313 -7.98 15.44 8.40
CA TRP A 313 -8.40 16.26 7.27
C TRP A 313 -7.21 16.68 6.39
N VAL A 314 -7.46 16.87 5.09
CA VAL A 314 -6.43 17.40 4.18
C VAL A 314 -6.28 18.90 4.41
N ASP A 315 -5.14 19.30 4.97
CA ASP A 315 -4.74 20.70 5.05
C ASP A 315 -4.04 21.13 3.75
N TRP A 316 -4.80 21.79 2.88
CA TRP A 316 -4.33 22.26 1.59
C TRP A 316 -3.28 23.38 1.67
N ASP A 317 -3.21 24.11 2.80
CA ASP A 317 -2.25 25.21 2.95
C ASP A 317 -0.81 24.70 3.11
N ARG A 318 -0.62 23.47 3.62
CA ARG A 318 0.70 22.83 3.76
C ARG A 318 1.43 22.72 2.43
N LYS A 319 0.72 22.68 1.29
CA LYS A 319 1.36 22.69 -0.03
C LYS A 319 2.32 23.86 -0.20
N LYS A 320 2.06 25.02 0.41
CA LYS A 320 2.94 26.19 0.33
C LYS A 320 4.31 25.89 0.93
N ASP A 321 4.34 25.22 2.07
CA ASP A 321 5.58 24.85 2.75
C ASP A 321 6.24 23.62 2.12
N PHE A 322 5.49 22.79 1.39
CA PHE A 322 5.94 21.54 0.78
C PHE A 322 5.91 21.57 -0.75
N GLU A 323 5.97 22.75 -1.37
CA GLU A 323 5.88 22.90 -2.83
C GLU A 323 6.99 22.11 -3.55
N ASP A 324 8.18 22.07 -2.96
CA ASP A 324 9.33 21.33 -3.47
C ASP A 324 9.12 19.82 -3.46
N VAL A 325 8.44 19.28 -2.44
CA VAL A 325 8.04 17.87 -2.37
C VAL A 325 6.92 17.59 -3.37
N PHE A 326 5.92 18.47 -3.45
CA PHE A 326 4.80 18.33 -4.39
C PHE A 326 5.28 18.27 -5.85
N LEU A 327 6.16 19.19 -6.25
CA LEU A 327 6.73 19.21 -7.59
C LEU A 327 7.61 17.98 -7.85
N PHE A 328 8.38 17.53 -6.84
CA PHE A 328 9.16 16.31 -6.94
C PHE A 328 8.27 15.09 -7.19
N THR A 329 7.20 14.90 -6.39
CA THR A 329 6.23 13.81 -6.58
C THR A 329 5.61 13.83 -7.97
N LYS A 330 5.15 15.01 -8.42
CA LYS A 330 4.58 15.18 -9.76
C LYS A 330 5.57 14.77 -10.86
N ASN A 331 6.83 15.18 -10.73
CA ASN A 331 7.87 14.85 -11.70
C ASN A 331 8.24 13.36 -11.67
N MET A 332 8.25 12.72 -10.50
CA MET A 332 8.47 11.29 -10.38
C MET A 332 7.35 10.46 -11.03
N ILE A 333 6.09 10.89 -10.85
CA ILE A 333 4.95 10.28 -11.55
C ILE A 333 5.11 10.41 -13.07
N ASN A 334 5.49 11.60 -13.55
CA ASN A 334 5.72 11.84 -14.98
C ASN A 334 6.88 11.00 -15.53
N LEU A 335 8.00 10.91 -14.79
CA LEU A 335 9.15 10.09 -15.14
C LEU A 335 8.72 8.63 -15.32
N ARG A 336 8.07 8.05 -14.31
CA ARG A 336 7.55 6.68 -14.35
C ARG A 336 6.62 6.45 -15.53
N LYS A 337 5.73 7.41 -15.84
CA LYS A 337 4.80 7.28 -16.97
C LYS A 337 5.51 7.32 -18.32
N SER A 338 6.63 8.03 -18.43
CA SER A 338 7.33 8.29 -19.69
C SER A 338 8.25 7.16 -20.14
N TYR A 339 8.76 6.34 -19.21
CA TYR A 339 9.73 5.28 -19.50
C TYR A 339 9.16 3.91 -19.12
N SER A 340 9.26 2.93 -20.02
CA SER A 340 8.69 1.60 -19.81
C SER A 340 9.51 0.75 -18.83
N VAL A 341 10.80 1.04 -18.69
CA VAL A 341 11.70 0.37 -17.75
C VAL A 341 11.18 0.41 -16.32
N PHE A 342 10.40 1.43 -15.92
CA PHE A 342 9.84 1.53 -14.57
C PHE A 342 8.49 0.80 -14.40
N LYS A 343 7.87 0.33 -15.49
CA LYS A 343 6.49 -0.21 -15.49
C LYS A 343 6.41 -1.60 -16.11
N LYS A 344 7.49 -2.39 -16.04
CA LYS A 344 7.49 -3.72 -16.66
C LYS A 344 6.57 -4.67 -15.90
N GLU A 345 5.86 -5.49 -16.67
CA GLU A 345 5.08 -6.62 -16.15
C GLU A 345 5.93 -7.88 -15.97
N THR A 346 7.13 -7.92 -16.54
CA THR A 346 8.08 -9.02 -16.40
C THR A 346 9.29 -8.60 -15.56
N PRO A 347 9.96 -9.56 -14.88
CA PRO A 347 11.20 -9.28 -14.20
C PRO A 347 12.24 -8.62 -15.12
N LEU A 348 13.01 -7.69 -14.55
CA LEU A 348 14.16 -7.09 -15.24
C LEU A 348 15.23 -8.15 -15.51
N ILE A 349 15.89 -8.05 -16.67
CA ILE A 349 16.96 -8.97 -17.07
C ILE A 349 18.31 -8.41 -16.60
N GLU A 350 18.94 -9.12 -15.66
CA GLU A 350 20.27 -8.78 -15.16
C GLU A 350 21.34 -8.87 -16.27
N GLY A 351 22.18 -7.84 -16.37
CA GLY A 351 23.22 -7.72 -17.39
C GLY A 351 22.77 -7.10 -18.71
N GLU A 352 21.46 -6.97 -18.95
CA GLU A 352 20.89 -6.31 -20.13
C GLU A 352 20.16 -5.02 -19.75
N GLU A 353 19.21 -5.12 -18.82
CA GLU A 353 18.36 -4.00 -18.40
C GLU A 353 18.80 -3.41 -17.07
N VAL A 354 19.49 -4.21 -16.24
CA VAL A 354 19.98 -3.79 -14.94
C VAL A 354 21.44 -4.20 -14.73
N ILE A 355 22.24 -3.26 -14.26
CA ILE A 355 23.63 -3.48 -13.88
C ILE A 355 23.86 -2.90 -12.50
N LEU A 356 24.32 -3.73 -11.56
CA LEU A 356 24.58 -3.31 -10.18
C LEU A 356 25.99 -2.72 -10.01
N HIS A 357 26.08 -1.73 -9.15
CA HIS A 357 27.30 -0.99 -8.81
C HIS A 357 27.36 -0.70 -7.31
N GLY A 358 28.56 -0.37 -6.83
CA GLY A 358 28.74 0.22 -5.50
C GLY A 358 29.30 1.63 -5.66
N ILE A 359 30.23 1.99 -4.77
CA ILE A 359 31.03 3.21 -4.93
C ILE A 359 31.88 3.13 -6.21
N LYS A 360 32.29 1.92 -6.62
CA LYS A 360 32.97 1.65 -7.89
C LYS A 360 32.03 0.94 -8.86
N LEU A 361 32.26 1.15 -10.16
CA LEU A 361 31.48 0.48 -11.20
C LEU A 361 31.65 -1.04 -11.12
N TYR A 362 30.55 -1.75 -11.36
CA TYR A 362 30.45 -3.22 -11.36
C TYR A 362 30.85 -3.91 -10.04
N GLN A 363 30.92 -3.18 -8.92
CA GLN A 363 31.33 -3.68 -7.62
C GLN A 363 30.29 -3.34 -6.53
N PRO A 364 29.09 -3.94 -6.56
CA PRO A 364 28.09 -3.72 -5.51
C PRO A 364 28.58 -4.24 -4.15
N ASP A 365 28.32 -3.48 -3.09
CA ASP A 365 28.56 -3.92 -1.71
C ASP A 365 27.26 -4.45 -1.10
N LEU A 366 27.17 -5.78 -1.02
CA LEU A 366 26.05 -6.51 -0.42
C LEU A 366 26.36 -6.99 1.01
N SER A 367 27.42 -6.49 1.63
CA SER A 367 27.79 -6.85 2.99
C SER A 367 26.78 -6.35 4.01
N TYR A 368 26.77 -6.96 5.20
CA TYR A 368 25.82 -6.65 6.27
C TYR A 368 25.79 -5.16 6.65
N HIS A 369 26.93 -4.46 6.61
CA HIS A 369 27.04 -3.06 7.02
C HIS A 369 26.91 -2.05 5.87
N SER A 370 26.66 -2.53 4.65
CA SER A 370 26.45 -1.65 3.49
C SER A 370 25.17 -0.84 3.65
N LEU A 371 25.27 0.48 3.45
CA LEU A 371 24.15 1.43 3.43
C LEU A 371 24.06 2.19 2.09
N SER A 372 24.73 1.70 1.05
CA SER A 372 24.74 2.33 -0.26
C SER A 372 24.66 1.31 -1.38
N ILE A 373 23.96 1.66 -2.45
CA ILE A 373 23.91 0.88 -3.68
C ILE A 373 23.72 1.83 -4.85
N ALA A 374 24.33 1.51 -5.98
CA ALA A 374 24.04 2.18 -7.25
C ALA A 374 23.72 1.14 -8.32
N PHE A 375 22.98 1.53 -9.33
CA PHE A 375 22.69 0.67 -10.46
C PHE A 375 22.32 1.48 -11.70
N GLN A 376 22.53 0.86 -12.85
CA GLN A 376 22.02 1.35 -14.12
C GLN A 376 20.71 0.63 -14.46
N LEU A 377 19.76 1.38 -15.03
CA LEU A 377 18.58 0.84 -15.69
C LEU A 377 18.56 1.30 -17.13
N LYS A 378 18.40 0.37 -18.07
CA LYS A 378 18.25 0.69 -19.49
C LYS A 378 16.80 0.61 -19.93
N ASP A 379 16.27 1.71 -20.43
CA ASP A 379 15.00 1.74 -21.13
C ASP A 379 15.21 1.42 -22.62
N ILE A 380 14.89 0.19 -23.01
CA ILE A 380 15.12 -0.31 -24.37
C ILE A 380 14.27 0.46 -25.40
N GLU A 381 13.05 0.86 -25.03
CA GLU A 381 12.12 1.52 -25.96
C GLU A 381 12.59 2.91 -26.37
N THR A 382 13.15 3.66 -25.44
CA THR A 382 13.64 5.03 -25.69
C THR A 382 15.16 5.12 -25.83
N ASP A 383 15.87 4.00 -25.71
CA ASP A 383 17.34 3.91 -25.64
C ASP A 383 17.92 4.91 -24.62
N THR A 384 17.27 5.01 -23.46
CA THR A 384 17.67 5.91 -22.37
C THR A 384 18.26 5.11 -21.22
N ASP A 385 19.48 5.48 -20.81
CA ASP A 385 20.13 4.90 -19.63
C ASP A 385 19.93 5.79 -18.41
N PHE A 386 19.53 5.17 -17.30
CA PHE A 386 19.42 5.80 -15.99
C PHE A 386 20.52 5.27 -15.09
N TYR A 387 21.24 6.17 -14.40
CA TYR A 387 22.10 5.80 -13.29
C TYR A 387 21.47 6.30 -11.99
N ILE A 388 21.17 5.37 -11.07
CA ILE A 388 20.48 5.64 -9.82
C ILE A 388 21.37 5.19 -8.68
N ALA A 389 21.55 6.05 -7.68
CA ALA A 389 22.37 5.77 -6.50
C ALA A 389 21.62 6.14 -5.24
N PHE A 390 21.74 5.28 -4.24
CA PHE A 390 21.23 5.48 -2.90
C PHE A 390 22.38 5.48 -1.90
N ASN A 391 22.36 6.45 -1.00
CA ASN A 391 23.30 6.55 0.11
C ASN A 391 22.52 6.87 1.39
N SER A 392 22.47 5.90 2.30
CA SER A 392 21.88 6.06 3.64
C SER A 392 22.94 6.23 4.74
N TYR A 393 24.23 6.35 4.38
CA TYR A 393 25.23 6.82 5.34
C TYR A 393 24.98 8.29 5.71
N SER A 394 25.41 8.68 6.90
CA SER A 394 25.45 10.10 7.30
C SER A 394 26.54 10.88 6.57
N GLU A 395 27.55 10.15 6.09
CA GLU A 395 28.73 10.63 5.41
C GLU A 395 28.52 10.73 3.89
N GLN A 396 29.33 11.59 3.26
CA GLN A 396 29.37 11.71 1.81
C GLN A 396 30.18 10.56 1.20
N LEU A 397 29.70 10.04 0.07
CA LEU A 397 30.39 9.04 -0.75
C LEU A 397 30.75 9.65 -2.11
N CYS A 398 31.91 9.26 -2.66
CA CYS A 398 32.33 9.61 -4.02
C CYS A 398 32.07 8.43 -4.95
N LEU A 399 30.97 8.45 -5.69
CA LEU A 399 30.63 7.38 -6.63
C LEU A 399 31.32 7.55 -7.99
N GLU A 400 31.87 6.47 -8.50
CA GLU A 400 32.32 6.37 -9.89
C GLU A 400 31.09 6.34 -10.82
N LEU A 401 31.08 7.22 -11.81
CA LEU A 401 30.00 7.32 -12.79
C LEU A 401 30.39 6.59 -14.07
N PRO A 402 29.43 5.92 -14.74
CA PRO A 402 29.66 5.32 -16.03
C PRO A 402 29.98 6.40 -17.05
N ILE A 403 30.93 6.10 -17.95
CA ILE A 403 31.28 7.00 -19.04
C ILE A 403 30.13 6.96 -20.04
N LEU A 404 29.46 8.09 -20.24
CA LEU A 404 28.57 8.26 -21.36
C LEU A 404 29.41 8.19 -22.63
N GLU A 405 29.29 7.13 -23.41
CA GLU A 405 29.79 7.14 -24.78
C GLU A 405 29.00 8.22 -25.51
N ASN A 406 29.58 9.43 -25.60
CA ASN A 406 29.06 10.43 -26.52
C ASN A 406 29.02 9.74 -27.88
N SER A 407 27.81 9.58 -28.42
CA SER A 407 27.64 9.32 -29.83
C SER A 407 28.50 10.36 -30.54
N LEU A 408 29.61 9.90 -31.11
CA LEU A 408 30.38 10.67 -32.07
C LEU A 408 29.38 11.02 -33.15
N VAL A 409 28.79 12.21 -33.05
CA VAL A 409 28.17 12.89 -34.16
C VAL A 409 29.25 12.88 -35.23
N SER A 410 29.06 12.00 -36.20
CA SER A 410 29.89 11.90 -37.38
C SER A 410 29.80 13.24 -38.10
N SER A 411 30.72 14.13 -37.76
CA SER A 411 31.09 15.25 -38.59
C SER A 411 31.79 14.68 -39.82
N ASN A 412 30.99 14.39 -40.86
CA ASN A 412 31.43 14.27 -42.24
C ASN A 412 30.59 15.18 -43.11
#